data_AF-M5BLN8-F1
#
_entry.id   AF-M5BLN8-F1
#
_cell.length_a   1.000
_cell.length_b   1.000
_cell.length_c   1.000
_cell.angle_alpha   90.00
_cell.angle_beta   90.00
_cell.angle_gamma   90.00
#
_symmetry.space_group_name_H-M   'P 1'
#
loop_
_entity.id
_entity.type
_entity.pdbx_description
1 polymer ?
#
loop_
_entity_poly.entity_id
_entity_poly.type
_entity_poly.pdbx_seq_one_letter_code
_entity_poly.pdbx_strand_id
1 'polypeptide(L)'
;MFLLESELGFLRYLKEARVPLNEFSFPADKVANVQTQLEKLLQKNYYLHRSALDGYRSYLQSYASYSLKKIFDVNKLDLAKVGKAFGFAVPPRVNIAMAGERPGHDEDDDGGKKSKGKRRRATQDDEEGDEEEGEGEGEITRARNNKQKRVEQLGKKRVEREVFKKSKDRQAQKAAGEQWSR
;
A
#
# COMPACT_ATOMS: atom_id res chain seq x y z
N MET A 1 -9.21 -23.91 17.32
CA MET A 1 -8.43 -23.30 16.20
C MET A 1 -8.97 -23.87 14.92
N PHE A 2 -9.17 -23.05 13.89
CA PHE A 2 -9.48 -23.51 12.55
C PHE A 2 -8.17 -23.54 11.76
N LEU A 3 -7.91 -24.64 11.05
CA LEU A 3 -6.73 -24.81 10.23
C LEU A 3 -7.15 -25.04 8.80
N LEU A 4 -6.45 -24.41 7.87
CA LEU A 4 -6.54 -24.75 6.47
C LEU A 4 -5.80 -26.07 6.21
N GLU A 5 -6.15 -26.76 5.13
CA GLU A 5 -5.49 -28.00 4.71
C GLU A 5 -3.95 -27.83 4.58
N SER A 6 -3.50 -26.67 4.12
CA SER A 6 -2.08 -26.32 4.02
C SER A 6 -1.39 -26.16 5.38
N GLU A 7 -2.14 -25.88 6.44
CA GLU A 7 -1.63 -25.55 7.77
C GLU A 7 -1.60 -26.76 8.71
N LEU A 8 -2.08 -27.92 8.28
CA LEU A 8 -2.10 -29.16 9.10
C LEU A 8 -0.71 -29.55 9.62
N GLY A 9 0.36 -29.13 8.93
CA GLY A 9 1.74 -29.28 9.39
C GLY A 9 2.02 -28.63 10.76
N PHE A 10 1.25 -27.60 11.14
CA PHE A 10 1.35 -26.93 12.44
C PHE A 10 1.00 -27.87 13.60
N LEU A 11 0.11 -28.85 13.39
CA LEU A 11 -0.24 -29.83 14.43
C LEU A 11 0.96 -30.68 14.85
N ARG A 12 1.91 -30.92 13.94
CA ARG A 12 3.15 -31.64 14.26
C ARG A 12 4.01 -30.85 15.25
N TYR A 13 4.12 -29.54 15.05
CA TYR A 13 4.83 -28.65 15.98
C TYR A 13 4.20 -28.64 17.37
N LEU A 14 2.87 -28.63 17.47
CA LEU A 14 2.18 -28.69 18.77
C LEU A 14 2.38 -30.03 19.49
N LYS A 15 2.41 -31.14 18.72
CA LYS A 15 2.69 -32.47 19.26
C LYS A 15 4.11 -32.58 19.81
N GLU A 16 5.10 -32.01 19.11
CA GLU A 16 6.49 -31.93 19.57
C GLU A 16 6.63 -31.08 20.83
N ALA A 17 5.86 -29.99 20.92
CA ALA A 17 5.76 -29.14 22.11
C ALA A 17 4.97 -29.77 23.27
N ARG A 18 4.51 -31.03 23.13
CA ARG A 18 3.73 -31.79 24.12
C ARG A 18 2.41 -31.13 24.53
N VAL A 19 1.78 -30.39 23.62
CA VAL A 19 0.45 -29.82 23.85
C VAL A 19 -0.61 -30.89 23.55
N PRO A 20 -1.55 -31.18 24.47
CA PRO A 20 -2.64 -32.11 24.21
C PRO A 20 -3.60 -31.52 23.16
N LEU A 21 -3.94 -32.30 22.13
CA LEU A 21 -4.81 -31.89 21.03
C LEU A 21 -6.11 -32.68 21.09
N ASN A 22 -7.24 -31.97 21.09
CA ASN A 22 -8.58 -32.56 20.96
C ASN A 22 -9.20 -32.07 19.66
N GLU A 23 -9.68 -33.01 18.84
CA GLU A 23 -10.39 -32.67 17.61
C GLU A 23 -11.86 -32.36 17.92
N PHE A 24 -12.37 -31.31 17.29
CA PHE A 24 -13.77 -30.92 17.39
C PHE A 24 -14.36 -30.84 15.98
N SER A 25 -15.39 -31.64 15.72
CA SER A 25 -16.11 -31.65 14.45
C SER A 25 -17.47 -30.98 14.62
N PHE A 26 -17.82 -30.11 13.66
CA PHE A 26 -19.11 -29.42 13.64
C PHE A 26 -20.13 -30.25 12.86
N PRO A 27 -21.32 -30.54 13.42
CA PRO A 27 -22.40 -31.17 12.67
C PRO A 27 -22.88 -30.20 11.57
N ALA A 28 -22.89 -30.67 10.32
CA ALA A 28 -23.24 -29.87 9.15
C ALA A 28 -24.64 -29.23 9.25
N ASP A 29 -25.57 -29.91 9.92
CA ASP A 29 -26.96 -29.47 10.10
C ASP A 29 -27.08 -28.16 10.91
N LYS A 30 -26.04 -27.81 11.68
CA LYS A 30 -26.02 -26.58 12.50
C LYS A 30 -25.30 -25.42 11.82
N VAL A 31 -24.76 -25.60 10.62
CA VAL A 31 -24.01 -24.57 9.89
C VAL A 31 -24.94 -23.86 8.92
N ALA A 32 -25.38 -22.65 9.28
CA ALA A 32 -26.19 -21.82 8.41
C ALA A 32 -25.35 -21.24 7.25
N ASN A 33 -25.89 -21.29 6.03
CA ASN A 33 -25.26 -20.66 4.87
C ASN A 33 -25.51 -19.14 4.87
N VAL A 34 -24.56 -18.39 5.45
CA VAL A 34 -24.63 -16.93 5.61
C VAL A 34 -23.86 -16.16 4.53
N GLN A 35 -23.26 -16.86 3.57
CA GLN A 35 -22.33 -16.26 2.60
C GLN A 35 -22.95 -15.10 1.82
N THR A 36 -24.11 -15.33 1.19
CA THR A 36 -24.81 -14.32 0.38
C THR A 36 -25.27 -13.12 1.21
N GLN A 37 -25.50 -13.31 2.51
CA GLN A 37 -25.93 -12.23 3.40
C GLN A 37 -24.75 -11.33 3.75
N LEU A 38 -23.58 -11.91 4.01
CA LEU A 38 -22.33 -11.17 4.27
C LEU A 38 -21.92 -10.34 3.06
N GLU A 39 -21.94 -10.93 1.86
CA GLU A 39 -21.62 -10.22 0.61
C GLU A 39 -22.55 -9.01 0.39
N LYS A 40 -23.86 -9.19 0.60
CA LYS A 40 -24.84 -8.09 0.49
C LYS A 40 -24.63 -7.01 1.54
N LEU A 41 -24.22 -7.36 2.76
CA LEU A 41 -23.97 -6.39 3.82
C LEU A 41 -22.72 -5.55 3.55
N LEU A 42 -21.64 -6.19 3.07
CA LEU A 42 -20.42 -5.48 2.65
C LEU A 42 -20.71 -4.52 1.50
N GLN A 43 -21.45 -4.96 0.47
CA GLN A 43 -21.76 -4.12 -0.69
C GLN A 43 -22.59 -2.88 -0.33
N LYS A 44 -23.49 -2.99 0.66
CA LYS A 44 -24.36 -1.88 1.06
C LYS A 44 -23.68 -0.88 1.98
N ASN A 45 -22.69 -1.32 2.77
CA ASN A 45 -22.08 -0.48 3.80
C ASN A 45 -20.60 -0.21 3.49
N TYR A 46 -20.32 1.03 3.13
CA TYR A 46 -18.97 1.50 2.82
C TYR A 46 -17.96 1.27 3.97
N TYR A 47 -18.36 1.50 5.23
CA TYR A 47 -17.47 1.32 6.37
C TYR A 47 -17.11 -0.15 6.60
N LEU A 48 -18.08 -1.05 6.44
CA LEU A 48 -17.83 -2.50 6.54
C LEU A 48 -16.96 -2.99 5.39
N HIS A 49 -17.19 -2.50 4.18
CA HIS A 49 -16.34 -2.81 3.03
C HIS A 49 -14.88 -2.37 3.27
N ARG A 50 -14.67 -1.12 3.73
CA ARG A 50 -13.33 -0.60 4.05
C ARG A 50 -12.67 -1.38 5.19
N SER A 51 -13.41 -1.70 6.25
CA SER A 51 -12.88 -2.49 7.37
C SER A 51 -12.53 -3.92 6.95
N ALA A 52 -13.34 -4.54 6.09
CA ALA A 52 -13.05 -5.87 5.57
C ALA A 52 -11.82 -5.86 4.65
N LEU A 53 -11.59 -4.78 3.90
CA LEU A 53 -10.39 -4.64 3.05
C LEU A 53 -9.13 -4.58 3.91
N ASP A 54 -9.18 -3.78 4.98
CA ASP A 54 -8.08 -3.67 5.94
C ASP A 54 -7.85 -4.99 6.69
N GLY A 55 -8.92 -5.69 7.06
CA GLY A 55 -8.88 -7.05 7.63
C GLY A 55 -8.23 -8.06 6.68
N TYR A 56 -8.60 -8.04 5.40
CA TYR A 56 -8.02 -8.91 4.38
C TYR A 56 -6.52 -8.61 4.18
N ARG A 57 -6.13 -7.33 4.11
CA ARG A 57 -4.73 -6.92 4.00
C ARG A 57 -3.91 -7.37 5.22
N SER A 58 -4.40 -7.11 6.43
CA SER A 58 -3.71 -7.47 7.66
C SER A 58 -3.57 -8.99 7.83
N TYR A 59 -4.57 -9.77 7.41
CA TYR A 59 -4.48 -11.23 7.38
C TYR A 59 -3.35 -11.70 6.46
N LEU A 60 -3.29 -11.22 5.23
CA LEU A 60 -2.22 -11.58 4.29
C LEU A 60 -0.84 -11.14 4.79
N GLN A 61 -0.75 -9.93 5.37
CA GLN A 61 0.50 -9.43 5.95
C GLN A 61 0.96 -10.27 7.15
N SER A 62 0.04 -10.75 7.98
CA SER A 62 0.38 -11.65 9.11
C SER A 62 0.96 -12.98 8.62
N TYR A 63 0.40 -13.51 7.53
CA TYR A 63 0.92 -14.70 6.86
C TYR A 63 2.31 -14.43 6.25
N ALA A 64 2.48 -13.24 5.68
CA ALA A 64 3.75 -12.77 5.13
C ALA A 64 4.82 -12.46 6.20
N SER A 65 4.46 -12.19 7.45
CA SER A 65 5.42 -11.94 8.55
C SER A 65 5.73 -13.17 9.40
N TYR A 66 4.89 -14.22 9.34
CA TYR A 66 5.06 -15.39 10.20
C TYR A 66 6.35 -16.18 9.92
N SER A 67 7.06 -16.64 10.95
CA SER A 67 8.40 -17.22 10.77
C SER A 67 8.41 -18.60 10.10
N LEU A 68 7.38 -19.44 10.30
CA LEU A 68 7.33 -20.79 9.71
C LEU A 68 6.78 -20.77 8.28
N LYS A 69 7.58 -20.23 7.35
CA LYS A 69 7.23 -20.13 5.91
C LYS A 69 6.94 -21.46 5.22
N LYS A 70 7.46 -22.56 5.75
CA LYS A 70 7.19 -23.90 5.22
C LYS A 70 5.71 -24.31 5.36
N ILE A 71 5.04 -23.82 6.41
CA ILE A 71 3.63 -24.12 6.70
C ILE A 71 2.75 -22.94 6.26
N PHE A 72 3.14 -21.72 6.65
CA PHE A 72 2.39 -20.50 6.37
C PHE A 72 3.04 -19.74 5.21
N ASP A 73 2.71 -20.17 3.98
CA ASP A 73 3.18 -19.59 2.72
C ASP A 73 2.06 -18.83 1.99
N VAL A 74 2.24 -17.51 1.78
CA VAL A 74 1.28 -16.64 1.08
C VAL A 74 1.07 -17.08 -0.36
N ASN A 75 2.12 -17.59 -1.02
CA ASN A 75 2.08 -17.94 -2.43
C ASN A 75 1.24 -19.20 -2.69
N LYS A 76 1.13 -20.07 -1.68
CA LYS A 76 0.30 -21.30 -1.73
C LYS A 76 -1.14 -21.06 -1.28
N LEU A 77 -1.44 -19.87 -0.77
CA LEU A 77 -2.75 -19.53 -0.25
C LEU A 77 -3.71 -19.19 -1.40
N ASP A 78 -4.90 -19.79 -1.38
CA ASP A 78 -5.95 -19.49 -2.35
C ASP A 78 -6.64 -18.16 -1.99
N LEU A 79 -6.16 -17.07 -2.60
CA LEU A 79 -6.66 -15.72 -2.38
C LEU A 79 -8.14 -15.56 -2.72
N ALA A 80 -8.69 -16.37 -3.64
CA ALA A 80 -10.11 -16.31 -3.98
C ALA A 80 -10.98 -16.84 -2.84
N LYS A 81 -10.59 -17.96 -2.23
CA LYS A 81 -11.28 -18.51 -1.04
C LYS A 81 -11.15 -17.59 0.16
N VAL A 82 -9.97 -17.03 0.39
CA VAL A 82 -9.76 -16.08 1.49
C VAL A 82 -10.59 -14.81 1.26
N GLY A 83 -10.58 -14.23 0.06
CA GLY A 83 -11.43 -13.08 -0.27
C GLY A 83 -12.91 -13.36 -0.02
N LYS A 84 -13.38 -14.56 -0.40
CA LYS A 84 -14.76 -15.00 -0.13
C LYS A 84 -15.06 -15.11 1.37
N ALA A 85 -14.12 -15.57 2.19
CA ALA A 85 -14.28 -15.64 3.65
C ALA A 85 -14.42 -14.26 4.30
N PHE A 86 -13.83 -13.21 3.71
CA PHE A 86 -14.02 -11.81 4.14
C PHE A 86 -15.31 -11.18 3.58
N GLY A 87 -16.08 -11.91 2.76
CA GLY A 87 -17.34 -11.43 2.18
C GLY A 87 -17.18 -10.70 0.84
N PHE A 88 -16.02 -10.79 0.20
CA PHE A 88 -15.81 -10.24 -1.14
C PHE A 88 -16.21 -11.24 -2.22
N ALA A 89 -17.01 -10.79 -3.20
CA ALA A 89 -17.37 -11.60 -4.37
C ALA A 89 -16.18 -11.74 -5.35
N VAL A 90 -15.37 -10.69 -5.46
CA VAL A 90 -14.13 -10.66 -6.25
C VAL A 90 -13.00 -10.31 -5.29
N PRO A 91 -11.91 -11.10 -5.23
CA PRO A 91 -10.81 -10.84 -4.31
C PRO A 91 -10.15 -9.50 -4.65
N PRO A 92 -10.06 -8.57 -3.69
CA PRO A 92 -9.41 -7.29 -3.92
C PRO A 92 -7.91 -7.48 -4.11
N ARG A 93 -7.33 -6.73 -5.04
CA ARG A 93 -5.87 -6.71 -5.24
C ARG A 93 -5.24 -5.91 -4.11
N VAL A 94 -4.32 -6.53 -3.39
CA VAL A 94 -3.64 -5.89 -2.27
C VAL A 94 -2.13 -6.09 -2.43
N ASN A 95 -1.39 -5.00 -2.26
CA ASN A 95 0.06 -5.03 -2.24
C ASN A 95 0.53 -5.51 -0.87
N ILE A 96 1.12 -6.71 -0.85
CA ILE A 96 1.71 -7.29 0.35
C ILE A 96 3.16 -6.82 0.39
N ALA A 97 3.50 -5.90 1.29
CA ALA A 97 4.89 -5.56 1.55
C ALA A 97 5.56 -6.78 2.22
N MET A 98 6.26 -7.59 1.43
CA MET A 98 7.08 -8.68 1.94
C MET A 98 8.25 -8.08 2.73
N ALA A 99 8.05 -7.91 4.03
CA ALA A 99 9.13 -7.57 4.95
C ALA A 99 10.03 -8.81 5.13
N GLY A 100 10.98 -9.03 4.22
CA GLY A 100 11.90 -10.17 4.37
C GLY A 100 12.93 -10.34 3.27
N GLU A 101 12.61 -10.00 2.02
CA GLU A 101 13.58 -10.09 0.93
C GLU A 101 14.23 -8.72 0.73
N ARG A 102 15.30 -8.47 1.48
CA ARG A 102 16.29 -7.50 1.01
C ARG A 102 16.84 -8.06 -0.30
N PRO A 103 16.78 -7.35 -1.44
CA PRO A 103 17.58 -7.74 -2.58
C PRO A 103 19.03 -7.73 -2.13
N GLY A 104 19.73 -8.86 -2.28
CA GLY A 104 21.14 -8.99 -1.96
C GLY A 104 21.91 -7.87 -2.66
N HIS A 105 22.55 -7.02 -1.86
CA HIS A 105 23.55 -6.11 -2.36
C HIS A 105 24.86 -6.88 -2.23
N ASP A 106 25.35 -7.40 -3.35
CA ASP A 106 26.67 -7.99 -3.47
C ASP A 106 27.73 -7.04 -2.90
N GLU A 107 28.63 -7.62 -2.10
CA GLU A 107 29.83 -6.97 -1.60
C GLU A 107 30.78 -6.69 -2.78
N ASP A 108 30.77 -5.47 -3.30
CA ASP A 108 31.89 -4.95 -4.10
C ASP A 108 32.62 -3.85 -3.32
N ASP A 109 33.78 -4.26 -2.82
CA ASP A 109 34.91 -3.48 -2.33
C ASP A 109 35.42 -2.53 -3.44
N ASP A 110 35.33 -1.21 -3.24
CA ASP A 110 36.37 -0.26 -3.69
C ASP A 110 36.22 1.10 -2.98
N GLY A 111 37.36 1.72 -2.67
CA GLY A 111 37.52 2.78 -1.69
C GLY A 111 37.20 4.20 -2.16
N GLY A 112 36.98 5.11 -1.19
CA GLY A 112 37.12 6.55 -1.46
C GLY A 112 36.38 7.53 -0.54
N LYS A 113 37.06 7.96 0.54
CA LYS A 113 37.10 9.34 1.11
C LYS A 113 35.79 10.14 1.37
N LYS A 114 35.57 10.37 2.67
CA LYS A 114 35.31 11.66 3.37
C LYS A 114 34.09 12.51 2.96
N SER A 115 33.16 12.70 3.90
CA SER A 115 32.99 14.01 4.58
C SER A 115 31.95 13.97 5.71
N LYS A 116 32.27 14.69 6.80
CA LYS A 116 31.46 14.92 8.00
C LYS A 116 30.16 15.68 7.67
N GLY A 117 29.02 15.24 8.20
CA GLY A 117 27.79 16.04 8.12
C GLY A 117 26.59 15.52 8.90
N LYS A 118 26.51 15.86 10.19
CA LYS A 118 25.28 16.12 10.99
C LYS A 118 24.15 15.08 10.97
N ARG A 119 24.07 14.37 12.11
CA ARG A 119 22.87 13.74 12.67
C ARG A 119 21.68 14.71 12.65
N ARG A 120 20.59 14.36 11.95
CA ARG A 120 19.24 14.81 12.29
C ARG A 120 18.27 13.63 12.25
N ARG A 121 17.49 13.60 13.32
CA ARG A 121 16.61 12.55 13.82
C ARG A 121 15.24 12.70 13.13
N ALA A 122 14.72 11.57 12.66
CA ALA A 122 13.32 11.20 12.45
C ALA A 122 12.29 12.30 12.16
N THR A 123 11.64 12.21 10.99
CA THR A 123 10.17 12.27 10.92
C THR A 123 9.74 11.36 9.78
N GLN A 124 9.07 10.29 10.16
CA GLN A 124 8.36 9.34 9.33
C GLN A 124 6.95 9.90 9.27
N ASP A 125 6.50 10.35 8.12
CA ASP A 125 5.10 10.64 7.85
C ASP A 125 4.80 10.16 6.42
N ASP A 126 3.78 9.33 6.39
CA ASP A 126 3.20 8.60 5.26
C ASP A 126 2.66 9.53 4.16
N GLU A 127 2.72 9.08 2.91
CA GLU A 127 1.68 9.33 1.89
C GLU A 127 1.99 8.53 0.60
N GLU A 128 1.55 7.28 0.54
CA GLU A 128 1.21 6.61 -0.73
C GLU A 128 -0.30 6.74 -0.93
N GLY A 129 -0.69 7.70 -1.76
CA GLY A 129 -2.03 7.80 -2.35
C GLY A 129 -1.90 7.51 -3.83
N ASP A 130 -2.33 6.32 -4.23
CA ASP A 130 -2.46 5.92 -5.63
C ASP A 130 -3.79 6.41 -6.22
N GLU A 131 -3.77 6.54 -7.53
CA GLU A 131 -4.65 7.33 -8.39
C GLU A 131 -5.99 6.64 -8.67
N GLU A 132 -7.07 7.41 -8.81
CA GLU A 132 -8.10 7.14 -9.81
C GLU A 132 -8.81 8.44 -10.24
N GLU A 133 -9.33 8.42 -11.47
CA GLU A 133 -9.26 9.49 -12.45
C GLU A 133 -10.42 10.51 -12.41
N GLY A 134 -10.08 11.77 -12.70
CA GLY A 134 -11.02 12.84 -13.06
C GLY A 134 -10.34 13.81 -14.03
N GLU A 135 -10.73 13.78 -15.31
CA GLU A 135 -10.03 14.37 -16.48
C GLU A 135 -9.96 15.92 -16.56
N GLY A 136 -10.10 16.65 -15.45
CA GLY A 136 -10.02 18.12 -15.42
C GLY A 136 -8.96 18.71 -14.49
N GLU A 137 -8.42 17.93 -13.56
CA GLU A 137 -7.58 18.46 -12.47
C GLU A 137 -6.07 18.19 -12.66
N GLY A 138 -5.72 17.34 -13.64
CA GLY A 138 -4.35 16.85 -13.87
C GLY A 138 -3.32 17.93 -14.24
N GLU A 139 -3.74 19.06 -14.81
CA GLU A 139 -2.81 20.13 -15.19
C GLU A 139 -2.41 21.01 -14.00
N ILE A 140 -3.34 21.23 -13.06
CA ILE A 140 -3.11 22.03 -11.85
C ILE A 140 -2.23 21.25 -10.86
N THR A 141 -2.46 19.94 -10.71
CA THR A 141 -1.69 19.06 -9.82
C THR A 141 -0.26 18.85 -10.32
N ARG A 142 -0.06 18.62 -11.63
CA ARG A 142 1.29 18.53 -12.24
C ARG A 142 2.08 19.84 -12.11
N ALA A 143 1.44 21.00 -12.29
CA ALA A 143 2.08 22.29 -12.11
C ALA A 143 2.49 22.54 -10.64
N ARG A 144 1.66 22.12 -9.69
CA ARG A 144 1.93 22.23 -8.25
C ARG A 144 3.09 21.32 -7.82
N ASN A 145 3.11 20.08 -8.27
CA ASN A 145 4.19 19.13 -7.99
C ASN A 145 5.53 19.58 -8.60
N ASN A 146 5.51 20.14 -9.82
CA ASN A 146 6.71 20.70 -10.44
C ASN A 146 7.24 21.95 -9.72
N LYS A 147 6.35 22.78 -9.16
CA LYS A 147 6.76 23.93 -8.34
C LYS A 147 7.39 23.50 -7.03
N GLN A 148 6.84 22.47 -6.37
CA GLN A 148 7.39 21.89 -5.13
C GLN A 148 8.79 21.31 -5.35
N LYS A 149 9.00 20.49 -6.39
CA LYS A 149 10.34 19.94 -6.73
C LYS A 149 11.38 21.03 -7.00
N ARG A 150 10.99 22.13 -7.64
CA ARG A 150 11.91 23.27 -7.90
C ARG A 150 12.25 24.06 -6.64
N VAL A 151 11.30 24.20 -5.71
CA VAL A 151 11.54 24.84 -4.41
C VAL A 151 12.52 24.04 -3.56
N GLU A 152 12.48 22.71 -3.67
CA GLU A 152 13.40 21.79 -3.00
C GLU A 152 14.83 21.88 -3.56
N GLN A 153 15.00 21.94 -4.89
CA GLN A 153 16.33 22.02 -5.53
C GLN A 153 16.98 23.41 -5.48
N LEU A 154 16.20 24.49 -5.66
CA LEU A 154 16.73 25.86 -5.85
C LEU A 154 16.45 26.79 -4.66
N GLY A 155 15.64 26.36 -3.70
CA GLY A 155 15.22 27.14 -2.53
C GLY A 155 14.08 28.13 -2.81
N LYS A 156 13.18 28.28 -1.84
CA LYS A 156 11.92 29.06 -1.93
C LYS A 156 12.10 30.50 -2.46
N LYS A 157 13.11 31.22 -1.96
CA LYS A 157 13.39 32.63 -2.32
C LYS A 157 13.84 32.84 -3.78
N ARG A 158 14.51 31.86 -4.41
CA ARG A 158 14.93 31.98 -5.83
C ARG A 158 13.78 31.67 -6.77
N VAL A 159 13.01 30.63 -6.46
CA VAL A 159 11.86 30.22 -7.28
C VAL A 159 10.76 31.28 -7.32
N GLU A 160 10.45 31.92 -6.19
CA GLU A 160 9.48 33.02 -6.14
C GLU A 160 9.90 34.22 -7.01
N ARG A 161 11.20 34.56 -7.00
CA ARG A 161 11.75 35.65 -7.83
C ARG A 161 11.64 35.35 -9.33
N GLU A 162 11.91 34.11 -9.74
CA GLU A 162 11.77 33.69 -11.15
C GLU A 162 10.31 33.69 -11.61
N VAL A 163 9.39 33.20 -10.78
CA VAL A 163 7.96 33.17 -11.11
C VAL A 163 7.42 34.60 -11.24
N PHE A 164 7.82 35.51 -10.35
CA PHE A 164 7.44 36.92 -10.41
C PHE A 164 7.97 37.59 -11.69
N LYS A 165 9.24 37.36 -12.04
CA LYS A 165 9.83 37.89 -13.28
C LYS A 165 9.11 37.37 -14.52
N LYS A 166 8.87 36.04 -14.59
CA LYS A 166 8.16 35.40 -15.70
C LYS A 166 6.71 35.86 -15.84
N SER A 167 6.04 36.14 -14.73
CA SER A 167 4.68 36.71 -14.73
C SER A 167 4.67 38.13 -15.30
N LYS A 168 5.67 38.95 -14.94
CA LYS A 168 5.81 40.32 -15.44
C LYS A 168 6.12 40.35 -16.94
N ASP A 169 7.00 39.46 -17.41
CA ASP A 169 7.34 39.34 -18.83
C ASP A 169 6.13 38.90 -19.67
N ARG A 170 5.32 37.97 -19.15
CA ARG A 170 4.08 37.51 -19.82
C ARG A 170 3.00 38.59 -19.87
N GLN A 171 2.94 39.46 -18.86
CA GLN A 171 2.02 40.60 -18.83
C GLN A 171 2.47 41.70 -19.80
N ALA A 172 3.79 41.95 -19.93
CA ALA A 172 4.35 42.86 -20.92
C ALA A 172 4.13 42.38 -22.36
N GLN A 173 4.25 41.06 -22.61
CA GLN A 173 3.96 40.46 -23.93
C GLN A 173 2.48 40.55 -24.31
N LYS A 174 1.56 40.44 -23.34
CA LYS A 174 0.13 40.64 -23.59
C LYS A 174 -0.20 42.10 -23.93
N ALA A 175 0.38 43.05 -23.18
CA ALA A 175 0.20 44.48 -23.45
C ALA A 175 0.80 44.93 -24.80
N ALA A 176 1.88 44.28 -25.26
CA ALA A 176 2.49 44.53 -26.56
C ALA A 176 1.72 43.89 -27.74
N GLY A 177 0.90 42.86 -27.48
CA GLY A 177 0.12 42.14 -28.50
C GLY A 177 -1.25 42.76 -28.84
N GLU A 178 -1.70 43.78 -28.09
CA GLU A 178 -2.99 44.46 -28.31
C GLU A 178 -2.93 45.64 -29.29
N GLN A 179 -1.77 45.90 -29.94
CA GLN A 179 -1.62 46.94 -30.95
C GLN A 179 -1.25 46.34 -32.30
N TRP A 180 -2.27 45.93 -33.08
CA TRP A 180 -2.44 46.16 -34.53
C TRP A 180 -3.44 45.16 -35.11
N SER A 181 -4.67 45.63 -35.31
CA SER A 181 -5.52 45.22 -36.42
C SER A 181 -6.50 46.35 -36.67
N ARG A 182 -6.21 47.11 -37.72
CA ARG A 182 -7.13 48.04 -38.36
C ARG A 182 -7.08 47.76 -39.85
#